data_AF-A0A8S4QIL2-F1
#
_entry.id   AF-A0A8S4QIL2-F1
#
_cell.length_a   1.000
_cell.length_b   1.000
_cell.length_c   1.000
_cell.angle_alpha   90.00
_cell.angle_beta   90.00
_cell.angle_gamma   90.00
#
_symmetry.space_group_name_H-M   'P 1'
#
loop_
_entity.id
_entity.type
_entity.pdbx_description
1 polymer ?
#
loop_
_entity_poly.entity_id
_entity_poly.type
_entity_poly.pdbx_seq_one_letter_code
_entity_poly.pdbx_strand_id
1 'polypeptide(L)'
;MDRFRTTFTLCDNTHPQRRRTVRTEETIAAVEQSVEEDPNESIRHRAQQLELCPSTLWKILRKDLGLRPYKIQLVQELKPRDHAMRR
;
A
#
# COMPACT_ATOMS: atom_id res chain seq x y z
N MET A 1 -1.02 -30.85 -30.45
CA MET A 1 -1.49 -29.92 -31.50
C MET A 1 -2.87 -29.32 -31.20
N ASP A 2 -3.65 -29.88 -30.27
CA ASP A 2 -5.04 -29.45 -30.04
C ASP A 2 -5.19 -28.06 -29.42
N ARG A 3 -4.24 -27.61 -28.59
CA ARG A 3 -4.27 -26.27 -28.00
C ARG A 3 -4.17 -25.15 -29.04
N PHE A 4 -3.27 -25.28 -30.02
CA PHE A 4 -3.17 -24.30 -31.11
C PHE A 4 -4.45 -24.28 -31.96
N ARG A 5 -5.12 -25.41 -32.15
CA ARG A 5 -6.38 -25.49 -32.90
C ARG A 5 -7.57 -24.86 -32.17
N THR A 6 -7.53 -24.78 -30.84
CA THR A 6 -8.63 -24.24 -30.02
C THR A 6 -8.39 -22.78 -29.61
N THR A 7 -7.20 -22.45 -29.13
CA THR A 7 -6.88 -21.11 -28.61
C THR A 7 -6.02 -20.27 -29.55
N PHE A 8 -5.54 -20.85 -30.68
CA PHE A 8 -4.63 -20.20 -31.63
C PHE A 8 -3.34 -19.65 -31.01
N THR A 9 -2.94 -20.19 -29.85
CA THR A 9 -1.76 -19.73 -29.11
C THR A 9 -0.84 -20.89 -28.76
N LEU A 10 0.47 -20.64 -28.89
CA LEU A 10 1.52 -21.52 -28.41
C LEU A 10 2.10 -21.05 -27.07
N CYS A 11 1.69 -19.88 -26.57
CA CYS A 11 2.14 -19.33 -25.29
C CYS A 11 1.79 -20.26 -24.12
N ASP A 12 2.64 -20.36 -23.12
CA ASP A 12 2.36 -21.13 -21.92
C ASP A 12 1.14 -20.57 -21.16
N ASN A 13 0.40 -21.47 -20.51
CA ASN A 13 -0.74 -21.06 -19.72
C ASN A 13 -0.24 -20.28 -18.51
N THR A 14 -0.83 -19.11 -18.25
CA THR A 14 -0.60 -18.39 -17.01
C THR A 14 -0.97 -19.26 -15.82
N HIS A 15 0.00 -19.50 -14.93
CA HIS A 15 -0.25 -20.24 -13.70
C HIS A 15 -1.17 -19.44 -12.77
N PRO A 16 -2.14 -20.09 -12.12
CA PRO A 16 -3.03 -19.42 -11.18
C PRO A 16 -2.21 -18.84 -10.03
N GLN A 17 -2.29 -17.51 -9.89
CA GLN A 17 -1.58 -16.80 -8.83
C GLN A 17 -2.35 -16.95 -7.51
N ARG A 18 -1.63 -17.04 -6.39
CA ARG A 18 -2.25 -17.17 -5.06
C ARG A 18 -3.19 -16.00 -4.83
N ARG A 19 -4.48 -16.30 -4.61
CA ARG A 19 -5.50 -15.29 -4.28
C ARG A 19 -5.15 -14.60 -2.97
N ARG A 20 -5.27 -13.27 -2.96
CA ARG A 20 -5.09 -12.47 -1.74
C ARG A 20 -6.40 -12.48 -0.98
N THR A 21 -6.36 -12.87 0.29
CA THR A 21 -7.57 -12.99 1.13
C THR A 21 -8.03 -11.67 1.72
N VAL A 22 -7.10 -10.79 2.10
CA VAL A 22 -7.41 -9.54 2.81
C VAL A 22 -7.40 -8.31 1.89
N ARG A 23 -6.69 -8.35 0.76
CA ARG A 23 -6.64 -7.24 -0.22
C ARG A 23 -7.67 -7.49 -1.32
N THR A 24 -8.93 -7.42 -0.95
CA THR A 24 -10.08 -7.46 -1.85
C THR A 24 -10.36 -6.07 -2.41
N GLU A 25 -11.12 -5.97 -3.51
CA GLU A 25 -11.49 -4.67 -4.09
C GLU A 25 -12.30 -3.82 -3.11
N GLU A 26 -13.20 -4.43 -2.34
CA GLU A 26 -13.99 -3.77 -1.29
C GLU A 26 -13.10 -3.13 -0.21
N THR A 27 -12.09 -3.87 0.28
CA THR A 27 -11.16 -3.33 1.29
C THR A 27 -10.27 -2.23 0.73
N ILE A 28 -9.89 -2.31 -0.54
CA ILE A 28 -9.12 -1.25 -1.21
C ILE A 28 -9.98 0.02 -1.31
N ALA A 29 -11.24 -0.10 -1.73
CA ALA A 29 -12.17 1.02 -1.83
C ALA A 29 -12.44 1.66 -0.46
N ALA A 30 -12.63 0.86 0.59
CA ALA A 30 -12.80 1.37 1.96
C ALA A 30 -11.57 2.15 2.45
N VAL A 31 -10.36 1.66 2.14
CA VAL A 31 -9.12 2.36 2.46
C VAL A 31 -8.99 3.66 1.66
N GLU A 32 -9.35 3.65 0.38
CA GLU A 32 -9.32 4.84 -0.48
C GLU A 32 -10.25 5.92 0.05
N GLN A 33 -11.49 5.57 0.39
CA GLN A 33 -12.45 6.50 0.98
C GLN A 33 -11.94 7.08 2.31
N SER A 34 -11.40 6.24 3.21
CA SER A 34 -10.84 6.71 4.47
C SER A 34 -9.64 7.67 4.29
N VAL A 35 -8.84 7.48 3.24
CA VAL A 35 -7.74 8.40 2.89
C VAL A 35 -8.27 9.73 2.37
N GLU A 36 -9.35 9.71 1.58
CA GLU A 36 -9.98 10.91 1.04
C GLU A 36 -10.66 11.74 2.15
N GLU A 37 -11.27 11.08 3.13
CA GLU A 37 -11.90 11.72 4.30
C GLU A 37 -10.87 12.40 5.23
N ASP A 38 -9.79 11.70 5.60
CA ASP A 38 -8.70 12.28 6.39
C ASP A 38 -7.31 11.82 5.92
N PRO A 39 -6.60 12.61 5.09
CA PRO A 39 -5.28 12.23 4.61
C PRO A 39 -4.20 12.23 5.70
N ASN A 40 -4.41 12.91 6.83
CA ASN A 40 -3.41 13.07 7.89
C ASN A 40 -3.46 11.98 8.95
N GLU A 41 -4.47 11.13 8.90
CA GLU A 41 -4.64 10.05 9.85
C GLU A 41 -3.48 9.05 9.82
N SER A 42 -3.07 8.61 11.00
CA SER A 42 -1.97 7.65 11.10
C SER A 42 -2.38 6.27 10.58
N ILE A 43 -1.46 5.59 9.90
CA ILE A 43 -1.67 4.21 9.41
C ILE A 43 -2.13 3.28 10.54
N ARG A 44 -1.61 3.41 11.76
CA ARG A 44 -2.01 2.55 12.88
C ARG A 44 -3.46 2.79 13.30
N HIS A 45 -3.88 4.04 13.35
CA HIS A 45 -5.24 4.40 13.74
C HIS A 45 -6.26 3.97 12.68
N ARG A 46 -5.98 4.29 11.40
CA ARG A 46 -6.80 3.81 10.27
C ARG A 46 -6.89 2.29 10.22
N ALA A 47 -5.78 1.59 10.46
CA ALA A 47 -5.77 0.13 10.50
C ALA A 47 -6.68 -0.41 11.60
N GLN A 48 -6.72 0.25 12.76
CA GLN A 48 -7.62 -0.12 13.85
C GLN A 48 -9.08 0.11 13.49
N GLN A 49 -9.42 1.25 12.87
CA GLN A 49 -10.80 1.55 12.45
C GLN A 49 -11.32 0.59 11.38
N LEU A 50 -10.46 0.20 10.43
CA LEU A 50 -10.81 -0.70 9.33
C LEU A 50 -10.60 -2.18 9.67
N GLU A 51 -10.24 -2.48 10.93
CA GLU A 51 -9.93 -3.85 11.40
C GLU A 51 -8.87 -4.58 10.55
N LEU A 52 -7.90 -3.84 10.03
CA LEU A 52 -6.80 -4.34 9.22
C LEU A 52 -5.50 -4.43 10.03
N CYS A 53 -4.62 -5.33 9.63
CA CYS A 53 -3.24 -5.26 10.09
C CYS A 53 -2.54 -4.00 9.52
N PRO A 54 -1.70 -3.29 10.27
CA PRO A 54 -0.96 -2.13 9.74
C PRO A 54 -0.11 -2.46 8.52
N SER A 55 0.41 -3.69 8.44
CA SER A 55 1.22 -4.17 7.31
C SER A 55 0.39 -4.40 6.03
N THR A 56 -0.89 -4.78 6.16
CA THR A 56 -1.79 -4.91 5.00
C THR A 56 -2.22 -3.54 4.51
N LEU A 57 -2.59 -2.64 5.42
CA LEU A 57 -2.93 -1.26 5.07
C LEU A 57 -1.77 -0.56 4.34
N TRP A 58 -0.53 -0.70 4.85
CA TRP A 58 0.65 -0.14 4.18
C TRP A 58 0.87 -0.71 2.78
N LYS A 59 0.59 -2.01 2.56
CA LYS A 59 0.66 -2.63 1.24
C LYS A 59 -0.42 -2.07 0.30
N ILE A 60 -1.64 -1.83 0.78
CA ILE A 60 -2.73 -1.24 -0.01
C ILE A 60 -2.33 0.16 -0.45
N LEU A 61 -1.96 1.02 0.51
CA LEU A 61 -1.53 2.39 0.25
C LEU A 61 -0.39 2.45 -0.77
N ARG A 62 0.64 1.61 -0.62
CA ARG A 62 1.83 1.67 -1.49
C ARG A 62 1.69 0.96 -2.83
N LYS A 63 1.00 -0.19 -2.90
CA LYS A 63 0.97 -1.05 -4.09
C LYS A 63 -0.32 -0.96 -4.89
N ASP A 64 -1.46 -0.70 -4.25
CA ASP A 64 -2.75 -0.61 -4.93
C ASP A 64 -3.06 0.86 -5.26
N LEU A 65 -2.92 1.76 -4.28
CA LEU A 65 -3.20 3.20 -4.44
C LEU A 65 -1.99 4.03 -4.91
N GLY A 66 -0.78 3.45 -4.91
CA GLY A 66 0.44 4.14 -5.34
C GLY A 66 0.89 5.31 -4.47
N LEU A 67 0.33 5.45 -3.26
CA LEU A 67 0.62 6.52 -2.32
C LEU A 67 1.94 6.29 -1.57
N ARG A 68 2.50 7.39 -1.05
CA ARG A 68 3.69 7.38 -0.18
C ARG A 68 3.28 7.84 1.22
N PRO A 69 2.77 6.93 2.08
CA PRO A 69 2.18 7.30 3.36
C PRO A 69 3.25 7.51 4.44
N TYR A 70 4.19 8.42 4.18
CA TYR A 70 5.21 8.83 5.14
C TYR A 70 4.78 10.12 5.80
N LYS A 71 5.04 10.23 7.10
CA LYS A 71 4.82 11.49 7.82
C LYS A 71 5.87 12.50 7.38
N ILE A 72 5.44 13.56 6.70
CA ILE A 72 6.30 14.70 6.40
C ILE A 72 6.64 15.37 7.74
N GLN A 73 7.93 15.46 8.04
CA GLN A 73 8.42 16.14 9.24
C GLN A 73 9.01 17.48 8.82
N LEU A 74 8.37 18.57 9.22
CA LEU A 74 8.97 19.89 9.15
C LEU A 74 9.88 20.05 10.37
N VAL A 75 11.19 20.09 10.15
CA VAL A 75 12.20 20.27 11.19
C VAL A 75 12.92 21.60 10.98
N GLN A 76 13.44 22.17 12.06
CA GLN A 76 14.26 23.39 11.98
C GLN A 76 15.59 23.10 11.29
N GLU A 77 16.15 24.11 10.62
CA GLU A 77 17.49 24.04 10.05
C GLU A 77 18.51 23.74 11.15
N LEU A 78 19.39 22.78 10.89
CA LEU A 78 20.42 22.39 11.83
C LEU A 78 21.65 23.28 11.67
N LYS A 79 21.96 24.10 12.67
CA LYS A 79 23.13 24.98 12.62
C LYS A 79 24.40 24.22 13.01
N PRO A 80 25.59 24.64 12.56
CA PRO A 80 26.86 24.02 12.95
C PRO A 80 27.05 23.88 14.48
N ARG A 81 26.54 24.83 15.26
CA ARG A 81 26.58 24.80 16.73
C ARG A 81 25.71 23.70 17.34
N ASP A 82 24.59 23.35 16.70
CA ASP A 82 23.64 22.36 17.23
C ASP A 82 24.23 20.94 17.15
N HIS A 83 25.10 20.68 16.17
CA HIS A 83 25.84 19.42 16.08
C HIS A 83 26.71 19.15 17.31
N ALA A 84 27.30 20.20 17.90
CA ALA A 84 28.12 20.06 19.10
C ALA A 84 27.30 19.75 20.37
N MET A 85 26.02 20.17 20.41
CA MET A 85 25.12 19.98 21.56
C MET A 85 24.37 18.65 21.54
N ARG A 86 24.45 17.88 20.45
CA ARG A 86 23.69 16.63 20.26
C ARG A 86 24.44 15.37 20.75
N ARG A 87 25.47 15.52 21.58
CA ARG A 87 26.33 14.43 22.04
C ARG A 87 25.92 13.92 23.42
#